data_AF-A0A7Z0EFY5-F1
#
_entry.id   AF-A0A7Z0EFY5-F1
#
_cell.length_a   1.000
_cell.length_b   1.000
_cell.length_c   1.000
_cell.angle_alpha   90.00
_cell.angle_beta   90.00
_cell.angle_gamma   90.00
#
_symmetry.space_group_name_H-M   'P 1'
#
loop_
_entity.id
_entity.type
_entity.pdbx_description
1 polymer ?
#
loop_
_entity_poly.entity_id
_entity_poly.type
_entity_poly.pdbx_seq_one_letter_code
_entity_poly.pdbx_strand_id
1 'polypeptide(L)' 'MTTEQLLTTTQVAAARGVSRQAILAAVKRGTLTPAFTLGNGYYLFEPEVSR' A
#
# COMPACT_ATOMS: atom_id res chain seq x y z
N MET A 1 17.34 -11.66 8.86
CA MET A 1 15.90 -11.36 8.95
C MET A 1 15.72 -9.93 8.51
N THR A 2 15.37 -9.70 7.24
CA THR A 2 15.11 -8.34 6.76
C THR A 2 13.77 -7.90 7.32
N THR A 3 13.78 -6.90 8.19
CA THR A 3 12.56 -6.25 8.70
C THR A 3 11.77 -5.75 7.49
N GLU A 4 10.71 -6.45 7.11
CA GLU A 4 9.86 -6.04 5.99
C GLU A 4 9.20 -4.71 6.39
N GLN A 5 9.73 -3.64 5.83
CA GLN A 5 9.27 -2.29 6.12
C GLN A 5 7.98 -2.07 5.35
N LEU A 6 6.87 -1.90 6.09
CA LEU A 6 5.58 -1.57 5.49
C LEU A 6 5.70 -0.34 4.59
N LEU A 7 5.06 -0.41 3.43
CA LEU A 7 5.05 0.65 2.43
C LEU A 7 3.84 1.57 2.65
N THR A 8 4.07 2.87 2.60
CA THR A 8 3.01 3.87 2.52
C THR A 8 2.30 3.80 1.16
N THR A 9 1.09 4.37 1.07
CA THR A 9 0.36 4.51 -0.20
C THR A 9 1.21 5.14 -1.31
N THR A 10 2.06 6.11 -0.98
CA THR A 10 2.94 6.78 -1.96
C THR A 10 4.05 5.86 -2.45
N GLN A 11 4.65 5.07 -1.57
CA GLN A 11 5.68 4.09 -1.94
C GLN A 11 5.09 2.98 -2.82
N VAL A 12 3.91 2.47 -2.49
CA VAL A 12 3.20 1.48 -3.34
C VAL A 12 2.85 2.06 -4.71
N ALA A 13 2.39 3.32 -4.75
CA ALA A 13 2.07 3.99 -6.00
C ALA A 13 3.32 4.11 -6.89
N ALA A 14 4.46 4.52 -6.32
CA ALA A 14 5.73 4.60 -7.03
C ALA A 14 6.21 3.22 -7.52
N ALA A 15 6.15 2.19 -6.68
CA ALA A 15 6.55 0.83 -7.04
C ALA A 15 5.71 0.25 -8.19
N ARG A 16 4.41 0.59 -8.25
CA ARG A 16 3.48 0.13 -9.29
C ARG A 16 3.40 1.04 -10.52
N GLY A 17 4.09 2.18 -10.52
CA GLY A 17 4.02 3.15 -11.62
C GLY A 17 2.63 3.79 -11.79
N VAL A 18 1.87 3.95 -10.71
CA VAL A 18 0.51 4.52 -10.73
C VAL A 18 0.39 5.74 -9.81
N SER A 19 -0.74 6.45 -9.90
CA SER A 19 -1.01 7.57 -8.99
C SER A 19 -1.43 7.08 -7.60
N ARG A 20 -1.18 7.90 -6.57
CA ARG A 20 -1.68 7.66 -5.21
C ARG A 20 -3.21 7.49 -5.18
N GLN A 21 -3.94 8.27 -5.98
CA GLN A 21 -5.40 8.14 -6.10
C GLN A 21 -5.83 6.77 -6.64
N ALA A 22 -5.09 6.19 -7.59
CA ALA A 22 -5.38 4.85 -8.10
C ALA A 22 -5.29 3.80 -6.99
N ILE A 23 -4.27 3.89 -6.13
CA ILE A 23 -4.12 3.03 -4.95
C ILE A 23 -5.30 3.22 -3.97
N LEU A 24 -5.65 4.45 -3.62
CA LEU A 24 -6.78 4.73 -2.72
C LEU A 24 -8.11 4.22 -3.28
N ALA A 25 -8.33 4.37 -4.59
CA ALA A 25 -9.50 3.87 -5.25
C ALA A 25 -9.53 2.32 -5.28
N ALA A 26 -8.37 1.67 -5.44
CA ALA A 26 -8.25 0.22 -5.34
C ALA A 26 -8.59 -0.29 -3.93
N VAL A 27 -8.15 0.42 -2.89
CA VAL A 27 -8.55 0.14 -1.50
C VAL A 27 -10.05 0.30 -1.31
N LYS A 28 -10.63 1.42 -1.77
CA LYS A 28 -12.07 1.67 -1.67
C LYS A 28 -12.91 0.62 -2.41
N ARG A 29 -12.40 0.08 -3.52
CA ARG A 29 -13.05 -0.99 -4.29
C ARG A 29 -12.81 -2.40 -3.72
N GLY A 30 -11.95 -2.54 -2.71
CA GLY A 30 -11.57 -3.84 -2.14
C GLY A 30 -10.65 -4.67 -3.03
N THR A 31 -10.10 -4.10 -4.10
CA THR A 31 -9.15 -4.79 -5.00
C THR A 31 -7.70 -4.72 -4.51
N LEU A 32 -7.46 -3.92 -3.46
CA LEU A 32 -6.18 -3.84 -2.78
C LEU A 32 -6.43 -3.71 -1.28
N THR A 33 -5.81 -4.58 -0.48
CA THR A 33 -6.01 -4.60 0.97
C THR A 33 -4.77 -4.02 1.65
N PRO A 34 -4.90 -2.97 2.47
CA PRO A 34 -3.80 -2.50 3.30
C PRO A 34 -3.56 -3.50 4.44
N ALA A 35 -2.28 -3.69 4.79
CA ALA A 35 -1.88 -4.48 5.94
C ALA A 35 -2.26 -3.79 7.26
N PHE A 36 -2.16 -2.46 7.28
CA PHE A 36 -2.49 -1.66 8.45
C PHE A 36 -3.11 -0.32 8.05
N THR A 37 -4.09 0.15 8.84
CA THR A 37 -4.63 1.50 8.72
C THR A 37 -4.28 2.27 9.97
N LEU A 38 -3.48 3.33 9.82
CA LEU A 38 -3.12 4.22 10.92
C LEU A 38 -4.37 5.02 11.35
N GLY A 39 -4.46 5.40 12.63
CA GLY A 39 -5.62 6.12 13.19
C GLY A 39 -5.93 7.48 12.54
N ASN A 40 -5.01 8.01 11.74
CA ASN A 40 -5.17 9.21 10.92
C ASN A 40 -5.63 8.93 9.48
N GLY A 41 -6.02 7.69 9.15
CA GLY A 41 -6.55 7.30 7.84
C GLY A 41 -5.50 6.98 6.78
N TYR A 42 -4.22 6.84 7.15
CA TYR A 42 -3.17 6.43 6.22
C TYR A 42 -3.08 4.92 6.13
N TYR A 43 -2.88 4.41 4.91
CA TYR A 43 -2.72 2.99 4.63
C TYR A 43 -1.25 2.59 4.50
N LEU A 44 -0.93 1.49 5.17
CA LEU A 44 0.33 0.79 5.07
C LEU A 44 0.10 -0.57 4.41
N PHE A 45 1.02 -0.98 3.54
CA PHE A 45 0.93 -2.19 2.73
C PHE A 45 2.17 -3.04 2.95
N GLU A 46 1.99 -4.35 2.89
CA GLU A 46 3.15 -5.23 2.77
C GLU A 46 3.89 -4.92 1.45
N PRO A 47 5.23 -4.97 1.44
CA PRO A 47 5.94 -5.01 0.18
C PRO A 47 5.44 -6.20 -0.64
N GLU A 48 5.21 -6.00 -1.93
CA GLU A 48 4.90 -7.14 -2.80
C GLU A 48 6.14 -8.04 -2.87
N VAL A 49 6.15 -9.09 -2.07
CA VAL A 49 7.15 -10.13 -2.15
C VAL A 49 6.78 -10.95 -3.38
N SER A 50 7.39 -10.64 -4.53
CA SER A 50 7.34 -11.51 -5.70
C SER A 50 7.85 -12.90 -5.28
N ARG A 51 6.94 -13.86 -5.10
CA ARG A 51 7.24 -15.28 -5.00
C ARG A 51 7.03 -15.93 -6.36
#